data_AF-A0A1I6Q277-F1
#
_entry.id   AF-A0A1I6Q277-F1
#
_cell.length_a   1.000
_cell.length_b   1.000
_cell.length_c   1.000
_cell.angle_alpha   90.00
_cell.angle_beta   90.00
_cell.angle_gamma   90.00
#
_symmetry.space_group_name_H-M   'P 1'
#
loop_
_entity.id
_entity.type
_entity.pdbx_description
1 polymer ?
#
loop_
_entity_poly.entity_id
_entity_poly.type
_entity_poly.pdbx_seq_one_letter_code
_entity_poly.pdbx_strand_id
1 'polypeptide(L)' 'MANNNNRNKMSREEAGRMGGEATAKNHDKEFYQEIGEKGGEATSKNHDKDFYQEIGKKGGESR' A
#
# COMPACT_ATOMS: atom_id res chain seq x y z
N MET A 1 -19.57 -36.45 -11.76
CA MET A 1 -18.16 -36.21 -11.37
C MET A 1 -17.90 -34.72 -11.46
N ALA A 2 -17.70 -34.04 -10.32
CA ALA A 2 -17.53 -32.59 -10.28
C ALA A 2 -16.17 -32.19 -10.85
N ASN A 3 -16.18 -31.30 -11.85
CA ASN A 3 -15.00 -30.86 -12.57
C ASN A 3 -14.15 -29.92 -11.69
N ASN A 4 -13.00 -30.42 -11.25
CA ASN A 4 -12.10 -29.77 -10.30
C ASN A 4 -11.22 -28.73 -11.04
N ASN A 5 -11.85 -27.67 -11.57
CA ASN A 5 -11.23 -26.59 -12.35
C ASN A 5 -10.57 -25.49 -11.50
N ASN A 6 -10.35 -25.69 -10.20
CA ASN A 6 -9.87 -24.63 -9.31
C ASN A 6 -8.42 -24.81 -8.82
N ARG A 7 -7.66 -25.75 -9.40
CA ARG A 7 -6.31 -26.10 -8.94
C ARG A 7 -5.16 -25.24 -9.52
N ASN A 8 -5.47 -24.25 -10.37
CA ASN A 8 -4.45 -23.36 -10.96
C ASN A 8 -4.83 -21.88 -10.92
N LYS A 9 -5.78 -21.49 -10.06
CA LYS A 9 -6.17 -20.10 -9.90
C LYS A 9 -5.37 -19.52 -8.74
N MET A 10 -4.41 -18.65 -9.07
CA MET A 10 -3.65 -17.86 -8.11
C MET A 10 -4.60 -17.14 -7.14
N SER A 11 -4.28 -17.16 -5.85
CA SER A 11 -5.07 -16.43 -4.85
C SER A 11 -4.91 -14.91 -5.03
N ARG A 12 -5.82 -14.13 -4.45
CA ARG A 12 -5.71 -12.66 -4.48
C ARG A 12 -4.48 -12.18 -3.72
N GLU A 13 -4.19 -12.83 -2.59
CA GLU A 13 -3.00 -12.58 -1.78
C GLU A 13 -1.73 -12.89 -2.57
N GLU A 14 -1.71 -14.02 -3.27
CA GLU A 14 -0.56 -14.45 -4.08
C GLU A 14 -0.33 -13.52 -5.28
N ALA A 15 -1.41 -13.11 -5.95
CA ALA A 15 -1.34 -12.11 -7.02
C ALA A 15 -0.85 -10.76 -6.51
N GLY A 16 -1.31 -10.33 -5.32
CA GLY A 16 -0.86 -9.08 -4.69
C GLY A 16 0.63 -9.12 -4.33
N ARG A 17 1.10 -10.24 -3.75
CA ARG A 17 2.52 -10.45 -3.44
C ARG A 17 3.37 -10.38 -4.70
N MET A 18 3.00 -11.11 -5.75
CA MET A 18 3.75 -11.12 -7.02
C MET A 18 3.77 -9.75 -7.70
N GLY A 19 2.66 -9.01 -7.65
CA GLY A 19 2.62 -7.62 -8.14
C GLY A 19 3.59 -6.72 -7.37
N GLY A 20 3.57 -6.78 -6.04
CA GLY A 20 4.50 -6.01 -5.20
C GLY A 20 5.97 -6.36 -5.46
N GLU A 21 6.30 -7.64 -5.58
CA GLU A 21 7.66 -8.09 -5.91
C GLU A 21 8.12 -7.62 -7.29
N ALA A 22 7.23 -7.66 -8.29
CA ALA A 22 7.54 -7.16 -9.63
C ALA A 22 7.78 -5.64 -9.61
N THR A 23 6.93 -4.87 -8.92
CA THR A 23 7.12 -3.42 -8.76
C THR A 23 8.42 -3.12 -8.02
N ALA A 24 8.73 -3.83 -6.94
CA ALA A 24 9.96 -3.63 -6.16
C ALA A 24 11.25 -3.91 -6.96
N LYS A 25 11.21 -4.82 -7.93
CA LYS A 25 12.36 -5.12 -8.80
C LYS A 25 12.58 -4.10 -9.91
N ASN A 26 11.54 -3.39 -10.33
CA ASN A 26 11.58 -2.49 -11.49
C ASN A 26 11.70 -1.00 -11.12
N HIS A 27 11.63 -0.67 -9.83
CA HIS A 27 11.57 0.72 -9.38
C HIS A 27 12.55 0.99 -8.25
N ASP A 28 13.20 2.16 -8.33
CA ASP A 28 14.18 2.62 -7.36
C ASP A 28 13.58 3.56 -6.31
N LYS A 29 14.44 4.04 -5.41
CA LYS A 29 14.06 4.94 -4.31
C LYS A 29 13.26 6.17 -4.77
N GLU A 30 13.65 6.80 -5.86
CA GLU A 30 13.00 8.02 -6.37
C GLU A 30 11.52 7.78 -6.72
N PHE A 31 11.19 6.62 -7.28
CA PHE A 31 9.81 6.23 -7.57
C PHE A 31 8.93 6.21 -6.32
N TYR A 32 9.42 5.60 -5.24
CA TYR A 32 8.67 5.54 -3.98
C TYR A 32 8.61 6.90 -3.28
N GLN A 33 9.65 7.74 -3.44
CA GLN A 33 9.64 9.11 -2.93
C GLN A 33 8.55 9.95 -3.62
N GLU A 34 8.45 9.87 -4.95
CA GLU A 34 7.41 10.57 -5.72
C GLU A 34 6.00 10.11 -5.31
N ILE A 35 5.80 8.80 -5.12
CA ILE A 35 4.52 8.27 -4.62
C ILE A 35 4.21 8.80 -3.22
N GLY A 36 5.20 8.81 -2.33
CA GLY A 36 5.05 9.35 -0.98
C GLY A 36 4.71 10.84 -0.98
N GLU A 37 5.36 11.63 -1.82
CA GLU A 37 5.09 13.07 -1.99
C GLU A 37 3.66 13.31 -2.47
N LYS A 38 3.25 12.63 -3.55
CA LYS A 38 1.88 12.72 -4.09
C LYS A 38 0.82 12.34 -3.05
N GLY A 39 1.07 11.28 -2.28
CA GLY A 39 0.18 10.86 -1.19
C GLY A 39 0.11 11.90 -0.07
N GLY A 40 1.25 12.48 0.30
CA GLY A 40 1.34 13.55 1.29
C GLY A 40 0.60 14.81 0.86
N GLU A 41 0.78 15.25 -0.39
CA GLU A 41 0.09 16.41 -0.97
C GLU A 41 -1.43 16.19 -1.05
N ALA A 42 -1.88 15.01 -1.46
CA ALA A 42 -3.30 14.67 -1.50
C ALA A 42 -3.93 14.66 -0.10
N THR A 43 -3.17 14.19 0.91
CA THR A 43 -3.62 14.18 2.31
C THR A 43 -3.67 15.59 2.86
N SER A 44 -2.63 16.41 2.64
CA SER A 44 -2.55 17.77 3.19
C SER A 44 -3.59 18.73 2.61
N LYS A 45 -4.03 18.50 1.37
CA LYS A 45 -5.13 19.27 0.76
C LYS A 45 -6.49 19.05 1.42
N ASN A 46 -6.70 17.90 2.04
CA ASN A 46 -8.01 17.47 2.55
C ASN A 46 -8.12 17.42 4.08
N HIS A 47 -7.02 17.67 4.78
CA HIS A 47 -6.94 17.44 6.23
C HIS A 47 -6.32 18.61 6.98
N ASP A 48 -6.96 18.95 8.10
CA ASP A 48 -6.52 20.03 9.00
C ASP A 48 -5.56 19.52 10.08
N LYS A 49 -5.08 20.45 10.91
CA LYS A 49 -4.15 20.20 12.02
C LYS A 49 -4.59 19.07 12.95
N ASP A 50 -5.89 18.96 13.23
CA ASP A 50 -6.43 17.97 14.16
C ASP A 50 -6.25 16.53 13.64
N PHE A 51 -6.34 16.33 12.32
CA PHE A 51 -6.07 15.04 11.69
C PHE A 51 -4.61 14.60 11.94
N TYR A 52 -3.65 15.50 11.73
CA TYR A 52 -2.24 15.21 11.95
C TYR A 52 -1.90 14.93 13.42
N GLN A 53 -2.59 15.62 14.34
CA GLN A 53 -2.47 15.35 15.78
C GLN A 53 -3.00 13.97 16.14
N GLU A 54 -4.16 13.57 15.60
CA GLU A 54 -4.75 12.27 15.87
C GLU A 54 -3.86 11.12 15.36
N ILE A 55 -3.38 11.19 14.12
CA ILE A 55 -2.50 10.15 13.57
C ILE A 55 -1.15 10.11 14.30
N GLY A 56 -0.62 11.27 14.72
CA GLY A 56 0.59 11.34 15.52
C GLY A 56 0.43 10.69 16.89
N LYS A 57 -0.72 10.93 17.55
CA LYS A 57 -1.07 10.29 18.83
C LYS A 57 -1.17 8.78 18.67
N LYS A 58 -1.96 8.30 17.69
CA LYS A 58 -2.11 6.86 17.39
C LYS A 58 -0.77 6.18 17.11
N GLY A 59 0.11 6.85 16.34
CA GLY A 59 1.46 6.37 16.05
C GLY A 59 2.39 6.35 17.26
N GLY A 60 2.22 7.26 18.22
CA GLY A 60 2.95 7.28 19.49
C GLY A 60 2.46 6.23 20.48
N GLU A 61 1.16 5.95 20.52
CA GLU A 61 0.56 4.91 21.38
C GLU A 61 0.92 3.49 20.96
N SER A 62 1.34 3.31 19.70
CA SER A 62 1.76 2.01 19.15
C SER A 62 3.26 1.71 19.34
N ARG A 63 3.99 2.55 20.07
CA ARG A 63 5.45 2.42 20.31
C ARG A 63 5.78 1.91 21.71
#